data_AF-A0A1A9BXG6-F1
#
_entry.id   AF-A0A1A9BXG6-F1
#
_cell.length_a   1.000
_cell.length_b   1.000
_cell.length_c   1.000
_cell.angle_alpha   90.00
_cell.angle_beta   90.00
_cell.angle_gamma   90.00
#
_symmetry.space_group_name_H-M   'P 1'
#
loop_
_entity.id
_entity.type
_entity.pdbx_description
1 polymer ?
#
loop_
_entity_poly.entity_id
_entity_poly.type
_entity_poly.pdbx_seq_one_letter_code
_entity_poly.pdbx_strand_id
1 'polypeptide(L)'
;MTAHIPDGPLTPLPPQSRTGRSPTPDSPALPEPSSAERSAIRRSLTWQQRAALRVLARTPSRIRQRATGTLYVDTQTSAHIAIATWHALERKGLAHRDLAAHPASAIGQRLALTPLGVIVLNDISGLTFPPSRAQLWPPDPPSHFTCAPTRRR
;
A
#
# COMPACT_ATOMS: atom_id res chain seq x y z
N MET A 1 -36.55 31.97 64.76
CA MET A 1 -35.33 31.54 64.04
C MET A 1 -35.28 30.02 64.07
N THR A 2 -35.80 29.34 63.04
CA THR A 2 -35.45 27.94 62.71
C THR A 2 -35.68 27.78 61.20
N ALA A 3 -34.64 27.33 60.50
CA ALA A 3 -34.52 27.35 59.05
C ALA A 3 -35.36 26.25 58.36
N HIS A 4 -36.03 26.66 57.28
CA HIS A 4 -36.67 25.81 56.29
C HIS A 4 -35.60 25.45 55.24
N ILE A 5 -35.26 24.17 55.08
CA ILE A 5 -34.41 23.69 53.97
C ILE A 5 -35.33 22.93 53.01
N PRO A 6 -35.51 23.39 51.75
CA PRO A 6 -36.34 22.71 50.78
C PRO A 6 -35.61 21.56 50.06
N ASP A 7 -36.37 20.49 49.81
CA ASP A 7 -36.13 19.38 48.90
C ASP A 7 -35.60 19.86 47.54
N GLY A 8 -34.39 19.44 47.19
CA GLY A 8 -33.79 19.63 45.87
C GLY A 8 -33.84 18.32 45.06
N PRO A 9 -34.15 18.37 43.75
CA PRO A 9 -34.36 17.16 42.95
C PRO A 9 -33.06 16.39 42.66
N LEU A 10 -33.11 15.08 42.88
CA LEU A 10 -32.12 14.09 42.47
C LEU A 10 -31.83 14.20 40.96
N THR A 11 -30.67 14.73 40.61
CA THR A 11 -30.17 14.72 39.23
C THR A 11 -29.43 13.39 38.99
N PRO A 12 -29.86 12.52 38.06
CA PRO A 12 -29.13 11.31 37.75
C PRO A 12 -27.87 11.66 36.93
N LEU A 13 -26.71 11.26 37.44
CA LEU A 13 -25.43 11.32 36.72
C LEU A 13 -25.51 10.46 35.44
N PRO A 14 -25.01 10.94 34.28
CA PRO A 14 -24.95 10.11 33.09
C PRO A 14 -23.95 8.95 33.30
N PRO A 15 -24.24 7.74 32.76
CA PRO A 15 -23.34 6.61 32.88
C PRO A 15 -22.04 6.91 32.12
N GLN A 16 -20.94 6.97 32.87
CA GLN A 16 -19.61 6.99 32.29
C GLN A 16 -19.41 5.69 31.52
N SER A 17 -19.57 5.77 30.20
CA SER A 17 -19.20 4.71 29.26
C SER A 17 -17.69 4.58 29.27
N ARG A 18 -17.17 3.87 30.27
CA ARG A 18 -15.80 3.40 30.34
C ARG A 18 -15.69 2.26 29.33
N THR A 19 -15.60 2.61 28.05
CA THR A 19 -15.21 1.66 27.01
C THR A 19 -13.72 1.40 27.21
N GLY A 20 -13.41 0.47 28.11
CA GLY A 20 -12.15 -0.25 28.09
C GLY A 20 -12.03 -0.89 26.71
N ARG A 21 -11.29 -0.26 25.81
CA ARG A 21 -10.74 -0.96 24.65
C ARG A 21 -9.71 -1.92 25.21
N SER A 22 -10.12 -3.16 25.36
CA SER A 22 -9.22 -4.31 25.36
C SER A 22 -8.29 -4.17 24.14
N PRO A 23 -6.96 -4.08 24.31
CA PRO A 23 -6.05 -4.22 23.18
C PRO A 23 -6.19 -5.65 22.68
N THR A 24 -6.73 -5.80 21.47
CA THR A 24 -6.72 -7.08 20.74
C THR A 24 -5.25 -7.40 20.42
N PRO A 25 -4.80 -8.66 20.55
CA PRO A 25 -3.40 -9.00 20.45
C PRO A 25 -2.92 -9.01 18.99
N ASP A 26 -1.71 -8.48 18.79
CA ASP A 26 -0.76 -8.80 17.72
C ASP A 26 -1.29 -8.93 16.28
N SER A 27 -1.62 -7.80 15.67
CA SER A 27 -1.13 -7.59 14.31
C SER A 27 0.17 -6.79 14.41
N PRO A 28 1.29 -7.20 13.77
CA PRO A 28 2.39 -6.29 13.53
C PRO A 28 1.91 -5.28 12.48
N ALA A 29 1.07 -4.34 12.91
CA ALA A 29 0.81 -3.14 12.16
C ALA A 29 2.16 -2.44 12.06
N LEU A 30 2.78 -2.53 10.87
CA LEU A 30 3.98 -1.77 10.55
C LEU A 30 3.78 -0.35 11.08
N PRO A 31 4.74 0.21 11.84
CA PRO A 31 4.59 1.54 12.42
C PRO A 31 4.24 2.51 11.30
N GLU A 32 3.05 3.10 11.38
CA GLU A 32 2.59 4.10 10.43
C GLU A 32 3.63 5.22 10.42
N PRO A 33 4.20 5.57 9.25
CA PRO A 33 5.25 6.58 9.18
C PRO A 33 4.73 7.89 9.76
N SER A 34 5.54 8.60 10.53
CA SER A 34 5.16 9.89 11.10
C SER A 34 4.88 10.93 10.00
N SER A 35 4.10 11.96 10.31
CA SER A 35 3.81 13.05 9.35
C SER A 35 5.09 13.74 8.83
N ALA A 36 6.10 13.87 9.69
CA ALA A 36 7.40 14.43 9.34
C ALA A 36 8.16 13.54 8.35
N GLU A 37 8.18 12.22 8.57
CA GLU A 37 8.80 11.25 7.66
C GLU A 37 8.09 11.22 6.30
N ARG A 38 6.76 11.18 6.29
CA ARG A 38 5.96 11.26 5.04
C ARG A 38 6.30 12.52 4.26
N SER A 39 6.37 13.66 4.94
CA SER A 39 6.72 14.95 4.34
C SER A 39 8.15 14.98 3.79
N ALA A 40 9.12 14.42 4.50
CA ALA A 40 10.51 14.33 4.06
C ALA A 40 10.64 13.45 2.83
N ILE A 41 10.00 12.28 2.84
CA ILE A 41 9.96 11.37 1.69
C ILE A 41 9.33 12.08 0.49
N ARG A 42 8.16 12.72 0.66
CA ARG A 42 7.49 13.48 -0.40
C ARG A 42 8.38 14.56 -1.01
N ARG A 43 9.07 15.33 -0.19
CA ARG A 43 10.00 16.38 -0.65
C ARG A 43 11.18 15.80 -1.41
N SER A 44 11.65 14.61 -1.03
CA SER A 44 12.74 13.91 -1.72
C SER A 44 12.37 13.28 -3.06
N LEU A 45 11.08 13.25 -3.43
CA LEU A 45 10.62 12.62 -4.67
C LEU A 45 10.65 13.59 -5.85
N THR A 46 11.35 13.18 -6.90
CA THR A 46 11.36 13.88 -8.19
C THR A 46 10.00 13.75 -8.88
N TRP A 47 9.71 14.64 -9.84
CA TRP A 47 8.49 14.57 -10.63
C TRP A 47 8.33 13.19 -11.33
N GLN A 48 9.42 12.64 -11.88
CA GLN A 48 9.42 11.32 -12.53
C GLN A 48 9.07 10.19 -11.56
N GLN A 49 9.59 10.23 -10.32
CA GLN A 49 9.26 9.24 -9.30
C GLN A 49 7.80 9.33 -8.87
N ARG A 50 7.26 10.55 -8.74
CA ARG A 50 5.82 10.76 -8.45
C ARG A 50 4.93 10.23 -9.57
N ALA A 51 5.30 10.48 -10.83
CA ALA A 51 4.58 9.96 -11.98
C ALA A 51 4.62 8.42 -12.01
N ALA A 52 5.80 7.83 -11.77
CA ALA A 52 5.97 6.39 -11.69
C ALA A 52 5.08 5.76 -10.60
N LEU A 53 5.01 6.33 -9.39
CA LEU A 53 4.11 5.85 -8.33
C LEU A 53 2.64 5.84 -8.76
N ARG A 54 2.19 6.89 -9.47
CA ARG A 54 0.81 6.96 -9.98
C ARG A 54 0.52 5.90 -11.04
N VAL A 55 1.49 5.62 -11.90
CA VAL A 55 1.37 4.57 -12.92
C VAL A 55 1.33 3.20 -12.25
N LEU A 56 2.29 2.89 -11.37
CA LEU A 56 2.35 1.62 -10.63
C LEU A 56 1.06 1.31 -9.87
N ALA A 57 0.40 2.33 -9.28
CA ALA A 57 -0.86 2.14 -8.57
C ALA A 57 -2.07 1.81 -9.47
N ARG A 58 -1.98 2.11 -10.76
CA ARG A 58 -3.10 2.02 -11.70
C ARG A 58 -2.95 0.85 -12.66
N THR A 59 -1.73 0.41 -12.91
CA THR A 59 -1.42 -0.50 -14.02
C THR A 59 -0.55 -1.67 -13.58
N PRO A 60 -0.83 -2.89 -14.06
CA PRO A 60 0.10 -4.01 -13.89
C PRO A 60 1.45 -3.64 -14.47
N SER A 61 2.49 -3.81 -13.66
CA SER A 61 3.84 -3.42 -14.04
C SER A 61 4.80 -4.58 -13.91
N ARG A 62 5.63 -4.79 -14.93
CA ARG A 62 6.61 -5.89 -14.99
C ARG A 62 7.93 -5.41 -15.55
N ILE A 63 9.02 -6.04 -15.12
CA ILE A 63 10.33 -5.78 -15.72
C ILE A 63 10.43 -6.50 -17.07
N ARG A 64 10.84 -5.77 -18.10
CA ARG A 64 11.13 -6.31 -19.43
C ARG A 64 12.50 -5.85 -19.89
N GLN A 65 13.01 -6.53 -20.90
CA GLN A 65 14.27 -6.20 -21.55
C GLN A 65 13.99 -5.78 -23.00
N ARG A 66 14.66 -4.72 -23.46
CA ARG A 66 14.65 -4.33 -24.87
C ARG A 66 15.57 -5.26 -25.67
N ALA A 67 15.41 -5.27 -26.99
CA ALA A 67 16.33 -5.97 -27.89
C ALA A 67 17.80 -5.50 -27.72
N THR A 68 18.01 -4.26 -27.26
CA THR A 68 19.32 -3.69 -26.92
C THR A 68 19.91 -4.21 -25.60
N GLY A 69 19.21 -5.10 -24.89
CA GLY A 69 19.63 -5.64 -23.59
C GLY A 69 19.28 -4.74 -22.39
N THR A 70 18.75 -3.54 -22.61
CA THR A 70 18.43 -2.59 -21.53
C THR A 70 17.12 -2.95 -20.83
N LEU A 71 17.13 -2.97 -19.49
CA LEU A 71 15.93 -3.23 -18.70
C LEU A 71 15.04 -1.99 -18.59
N TYR A 72 13.73 -2.21 -18.59
CA TYR A 72 12.72 -1.18 -18.34
C TYR A 72 11.51 -1.80 -17.65
N VAL A 73 10.66 -0.95 -17.07
CA VAL A 73 9.38 -1.37 -16.53
C VAL A 73 8.30 -1.14 -17.58
N ASP A 74 7.68 -2.23 -17.99
CA ASP A 74 6.50 -2.25 -18.83
C ASP A 74 5.26 -2.15 -17.96
N THR A 75 4.43 -1.15 -18.23
CA THR A 75 3.23 -0.81 -17.45
C THR A 75 1.96 -1.17 -18.22
N GLN A 76 2.08 -1.87 -19.36
CA GLN A 76 0.99 -2.15 -20.30
C GLN A 76 0.26 -0.88 -20.78
N THR A 77 0.89 0.27 -20.63
CA THR A 77 0.46 1.56 -21.19
C THR A 77 1.59 2.15 -22.03
N SER A 78 1.30 3.20 -22.78
CA SER A 78 2.31 3.95 -23.54
C SER A 78 3.40 4.57 -22.64
N ALA A 79 3.19 4.61 -21.32
CA ALA A 79 4.15 5.16 -20.37
C ALA A 79 5.11 4.09 -19.84
N HIS A 80 6.37 4.14 -20.26
CA HIS A 80 7.41 3.28 -19.70
C HIS A 80 8.10 3.95 -18.50
N ILE A 81 8.38 3.17 -17.46
CA ILE A 81 9.19 3.64 -16.33
C ILE A 81 10.62 3.15 -16.54
N ALA A 82 11.58 4.08 -16.49
CA ALA A 82 12.99 3.73 -16.58
C ALA A 82 13.39 2.85 -15.39
N ILE A 83 14.24 1.85 -15.63
CA ILE A 83 14.67 0.92 -14.56
C ILE A 83 15.40 1.65 -13.42
N ALA A 84 16.10 2.75 -13.73
CA ALA A 84 16.72 3.61 -12.72
C ALA A 84 15.69 4.28 -11.81
N THR A 85 14.58 4.77 -12.38
CA THR A 85 13.46 5.36 -11.62
C THR A 85 12.82 4.31 -10.73
N TRP A 86 12.63 3.09 -11.24
CA TRP A 86 12.18 1.95 -10.46
C TRP A 86 13.11 1.68 -9.25
N HIS A 87 14.41 1.51 -9.49
CA HIS A 87 15.38 1.23 -8.42
C HIS A 87 15.45 2.34 -7.37
N ALA A 88 15.20 3.58 -7.75
CA ALA A 88 15.13 4.67 -6.79
C ALA A 88 13.88 4.57 -5.88
N LEU A 89 12.74 4.12 -6.40
CA LEU A 89 11.54 3.87 -5.60
C LEU A 89 11.72 2.65 -4.69
N GLU A 90 12.37 1.61 -5.18
CA GLU A 90 12.70 0.39 -4.43
C GLU A 90 13.64 0.69 -3.27
N ARG A 91 14.74 1.43 -3.49
CA ARG A 91 15.66 1.87 -2.42
C ARG A 91 15.00 2.77 -1.37
N LYS A 92 13.94 3.50 -1.74
CA LYS A 92 13.14 4.32 -0.82
C LYS A 92 12.07 3.51 -0.09
N GLY A 93 11.96 2.21 -0.35
CA GLY A 93 10.96 1.34 0.26
C GLY A 93 9.53 1.65 -0.17
N LEU A 94 9.33 2.34 -1.31
CA LEU A 94 8.00 2.73 -1.80
C LEU A 94 7.40 1.71 -2.77
N ALA A 95 8.23 0.87 -3.36
CA ALA A 95 7.81 -0.20 -4.25
C ALA A 95 8.71 -1.41 -4.05
N HIS A 96 8.20 -2.60 -4.37
CA HIS A 96 8.95 -3.84 -4.26
C HIS A 96 8.68 -4.75 -5.47
N ARG A 97 9.63 -5.65 -5.71
CA ARG A 97 9.49 -6.74 -6.69
C ARG A 97 8.83 -7.91 -6.01
N ASP A 98 7.89 -8.52 -6.71
CA ASP A 98 7.40 -9.83 -6.37
C ASP A 98 8.31 -10.90 -6.97
N LEU A 99 9.06 -11.51 -6.06
CA LEU A 99 9.97 -12.61 -6.35
C LEU A 99 9.24 -13.94 -6.53
N ALA A 100 7.96 -14.04 -6.11
CA ALA A 100 7.18 -15.27 -6.25
C ALA A 100 6.89 -15.61 -7.71
N ALA A 101 6.75 -14.59 -8.57
CA ALA A 101 6.47 -14.80 -9.97
C ALA A 101 7.63 -15.49 -10.71
N HIS A 102 8.88 -15.07 -10.49
CA HIS A 102 10.08 -15.60 -11.16
C HIS A 102 11.33 -15.39 -10.28
N PRO A 103 11.72 -16.36 -9.41
CA PRO A 103 12.86 -16.20 -8.52
C PRO A 103 14.22 -16.25 -9.24
N ALA A 104 14.27 -16.86 -10.43
CA ALA A 104 15.50 -17.07 -11.20
C ALA A 104 15.87 -15.91 -12.15
N SER A 105 14.98 -14.95 -12.39
CA SER A 105 15.23 -13.83 -13.31
C SER A 105 14.49 -12.57 -12.91
N ALA A 106 15.16 -11.42 -13.05
CA ALA A 106 14.53 -10.12 -12.89
C ALA A 106 13.49 -9.85 -14.00
N ILE A 107 13.63 -10.46 -15.17
CA ILE A 107 12.72 -10.28 -16.30
C ILE A 107 11.41 -11.02 -16.02
N GLY A 108 10.28 -10.36 -16.21
CA GLY A 108 8.96 -10.91 -15.93
C GLY A 108 8.50 -10.73 -14.48
N GLN A 109 9.39 -10.30 -13.57
CA GLN A 109 9.01 -9.98 -12.20
C GLN A 109 8.00 -8.86 -12.16
N ARG A 110 7.02 -9.05 -11.27
CA ARG A 110 5.89 -8.15 -11.11
C ARG A 110 6.23 -7.10 -10.07
N LEU A 111 5.72 -5.89 -10.26
CA LEU A 111 6.05 -4.75 -9.44
C LEU A 111 4.80 -4.30 -8.70
N ALA A 112 4.96 -4.02 -7.41
CA ALA A 112 3.88 -3.57 -6.54
C ALA A 112 4.35 -2.43 -5.63
N LEU A 113 3.39 -1.62 -5.19
CA LEU A 113 3.64 -0.60 -4.17
C LEU A 113 3.73 -1.26 -2.80
N THR A 114 4.59 -0.72 -1.93
CA THR A 114 4.58 -1.09 -0.51
C THR A 114 3.46 -0.32 0.21
N PRO A 115 3.10 -0.71 1.45
CA PRO A 115 2.18 0.08 2.27
C PRO A 115 2.62 1.55 2.40
N LEU A 116 3.92 1.78 2.63
CA LEU A 116 4.52 3.12 2.65
C LEU A 116 4.35 3.85 1.31
N GLY A 117 4.55 3.16 0.19
CA GLY A 117 4.32 3.71 -1.15
C GLY A 117 2.89 4.17 -1.38
N VAL A 118 1.90 3.42 -0.90
CA VAL A 118 0.47 3.80 -0.99
C VAL A 118 0.18 5.02 -0.13
N ILE A 119 0.68 5.06 1.10
CA ILE A 119 0.51 6.21 2.01
C ILE A 119 1.07 7.49 1.38
N VAL A 120 2.29 7.43 0.86
CA VAL A 120 2.96 8.56 0.20
C VAL A 120 2.24 8.95 -1.09
N LEU A 121 1.74 7.99 -1.86
CA LEU A 121 0.97 8.26 -3.07
C LEU A 121 -0.34 8.99 -2.75
N ASN A 122 -1.05 8.57 -1.70
CA ASN A 122 -2.29 9.21 -1.25
C ASN A 122 -2.03 10.67 -0.83
N ASP A 123 -0.94 10.91 -0.09
CA ASP A 123 -0.53 12.26 0.32
C ASP A 123 -0.18 13.17 -0.87
N ILE A 124 0.40 12.61 -1.95
CA ILE A 124 0.79 13.38 -3.15
C ILE A 124 -0.38 13.58 -4.11
N SER A 125 -1.31 12.64 -4.16
CA SER A 125 -2.38 12.63 -5.17
C SER A 125 -3.66 13.29 -4.68
N GLY A 126 -3.84 13.47 -3.36
CA GLY A 126 -5.11 13.89 -2.78
C GLY A 126 -6.24 12.89 -3.03
N LEU A 127 -5.90 11.70 -3.54
CA LEU A 127 -6.81 10.62 -3.91
C LEU A 127 -6.51 9.44 -3.01
N THR A 128 -7.55 8.87 -2.41
CA THR A 128 -7.44 7.65 -1.62
C THR A 128 -7.40 6.44 -2.54
N PHE A 129 -6.22 5.85 -2.71
CA PHE A 129 -6.10 4.52 -3.29
C PHE A 129 -6.28 3.48 -2.17
N PRO A 130 -7.20 2.51 -2.32
CA PRO A 130 -7.37 1.47 -1.33
C PRO A 130 -6.08 0.63 -1.23
N PRO A 131 -5.70 0.16 -0.04
CA PRO A 131 -4.50 -0.67 0.15
C PRO A 131 -4.54 -1.96 -0.68
N SER A 132 -5.73 -2.44 -1.04
CA SER A 132 -5.94 -3.56 -1.96
C SER A 132 -5.40 -3.32 -3.37
N ARG A 133 -5.06 -2.07 -3.75
CA ARG A 133 -4.40 -1.73 -5.03
C ARG A 133 -2.87 -1.82 -4.96
N ALA A 134 -2.30 -2.03 -3.78
CA ALA A 134 -0.92 -2.48 -3.60
C ALA A 134 -0.75 -3.97 -3.97
N GLN A 135 -1.87 -4.66 -4.19
CA GLN A 135 -1.89 -6.05 -4.57
C GLN A 135 -1.33 -6.22 -5.97
N LEU A 136 -0.40 -7.17 -6.08
CA LEU A 136 0.23 -7.59 -7.31
C LEU A 136 -0.85 -7.77 -8.39
N TRP A 137 -0.87 -6.86 -9.39
CA TRP A 137 -1.80 -6.95 -10.52
C TRP A 137 -1.15 -7.64 -11.73
N PRO A 138 -1.83 -8.58 -12.42
CA PRO A 138 -3.16 -9.14 -12.14
C PRO A 138 -3.17 -10.10 -10.92
N PRO A 139 -4.27 -10.25 -10.18
CA PRO A 139 -4.36 -11.28 -9.15
C PRO A 139 -3.91 -12.64 -9.71
N ASP A 140 -3.30 -13.49 -8.87
CA ASP A 140 -3.01 -14.88 -9.28
C ASP A 140 -4.27 -15.48 -9.93
N PRO A 141 -4.12 -16.22 -11.05
CA PRO A 141 -5.26 -16.85 -11.67
C PRO A 141 -5.97 -17.69 -10.61
N PRO A 142 -7.31 -17.59 -10.49
CA PRO A 142 -8.03 -18.32 -9.46
C PRO A 142 -7.77 -19.83 -9.63
N SER A 143 -7.67 -20.55 -8.51
CA SER A 143 -7.12 -21.91 -8.42
C SER A 143 -7.75 -22.96 -9.35
N HIS A 144 -8.91 -22.66 -9.94
CA HIS A 144 -9.54 -23.51 -10.96
C HIS A 144 -8.85 -23.46 -12.33
N PHE A 145 -8.01 -22.45 -12.61
CA PHE A 145 -7.19 -22.37 -13.83
C PHE A 145 -5.86 -23.13 -13.70
N THR A 146 -5.42 -23.46 -12.49
CA THR A 146 -4.19 -24.23 -12.23
C THR A 146 -4.47 -25.72 -11.95
N CYS A 147 -5.73 -26.17 -12.05
CA CYS A 147 -6.04 -27.60 -12.10
C CYS A 147 -5.36 -28.21 -13.33
N ALA A 148 -4.19 -28.82 -13.11
CA ALA A 148 -3.61 -29.75 -14.06
C ALA A 148 -4.69 -30.75 -14.47
N PRO A 149 -4.84 -31.08 -15.77
CA PRO A 149 -5.83 -32.06 -16.18
C PRO A 149 -5.53 -33.35 -15.42
N THR A 150 -6.45 -33.73 -14.53
CA THR A 150 -6.41 -35.02 -13.85
C THR A 150 -6.42 -36.06 -14.95
N ARG A 151 -5.27 -36.71 -15.17
CA ARG A 151 -5.08 -37.76 -16.16
C ARG A 151 -6.02 -38.91 -15.78
N ARG A 152 -7.23 -38.90 -16.33
CA ARG A 152 -8.16 -40.03 -16.23
C ARG A 152 -7.51 -41.20 -16.97
N ARG A 153 -7.10 -42.21 -16.22
CA ARG A 153 -6.91 -43.58 -16.71
C ARG A 153 -8.24 -44.30 -16.65
#